data_AF-A0A233HQ77-F1
#
_entry.id   AF-A0A233HQ77-F1
#
_cell.length_a   1.000
_cell.length_b   1.000
_cell.length_c   1.000
_cell.angle_alpha   90.00
_cell.angle_beta   90.00
_cell.angle_gamma   90.00
#
_symmetry.space_group_name_H-M   'P 1'
#
loop_
_entity.id
_entity.type
_entity.pdbx_description
1 polymer ?
#
loop_
_entity_poly.entity_id
_entity_poly.type
_entity_poly.pdbx_seq_one_letter_code
_entity_poly.pdbx_strand_id
1 'polypeptide(L)'
;MSTITELKDVVDTKTLNLVLLTVATGGIYPILWMYKNCSILESVTKKKISDSVFIIWVAVCVGLGSALAGTGDEVLEAIAGLFTIGSWVLYIVWAFRAKTALQEYALNEHKIDLRMNAFYTFLFTVYYINYCINDLPEAKRKQDVLSGHASTVES
;
A
#
# COMPACT_ATOMS: atom_id res chain seq x y z
N MET A 1 21.56 12.55 -2.77
CA MET A 1 21.45 11.25 -2.08
C MET A 1 20.02 11.14 -1.60
N SER A 2 19.26 10.10 -2.00
CA SER A 2 17.91 9.92 -1.46
C SER A 2 18.03 9.61 0.03
N THR A 3 17.31 10.33 0.88
CA THR A 3 17.33 10.07 2.32
C THR A 3 16.25 9.06 2.60
N ILE A 4 16.46 8.11 3.51
CA ILE A 4 15.42 7.07 3.74
C ILE A 4 14.09 7.61 4.25
N THR A 5 14.10 8.82 4.81
CA THR A 5 12.91 9.57 5.19
C THR A 5 12.17 10.19 4.01
N GLU A 6 12.78 10.33 2.83
CA GLU A 6 12.16 10.97 1.66
C GLU A 6 10.82 10.33 1.30
N LEU A 7 10.74 8.99 1.31
CA LEU A 7 9.48 8.31 0.99
C LEU A 7 8.40 8.53 2.06
N LYS A 8 8.80 8.59 3.34
CA LYS A 8 7.89 8.91 4.45
C LYS A 8 7.42 10.36 4.39
N ASP A 9 8.34 11.28 4.16
CA ASP A 9 8.09 12.73 4.15
C ASP A 9 7.22 13.15 2.95
N VAL A 10 7.33 12.45 1.82
CA VAL A 10 6.49 12.72 0.64
C VAL A 10 5.10 12.08 0.76
N VAL A 11 4.99 10.91 1.40
CA VAL A 11 3.68 10.25 1.63
C VAL A 11 2.90 10.93 2.76
N ASP A 12 3.58 11.37 3.83
CA ASP A 12 3.11 12.14 5.01
C ASP A 12 1.70 11.78 5.53
N THR A 13 1.25 10.54 5.30
CA THR A 13 -0.09 10.10 5.67
C THR A 13 0.03 9.13 6.82
N LYS A 14 -0.31 9.58 8.03
CA LYS A 14 -0.42 8.68 9.19
C LYS A 14 -1.42 7.57 8.89
N THR A 15 -1.04 6.31 9.14
CA THR A 15 -1.92 5.15 8.92
C THR A 15 -3.24 5.26 9.67
N LEU A 16 -3.25 5.87 10.86
CA LEU A 16 -4.48 6.13 11.62
C LEU A 16 -5.40 7.12 10.90
N ASN A 17 -4.85 8.18 10.30
CA ASN A 17 -5.65 9.13 9.52
C ASN A 17 -6.25 8.45 8.31
N LEU A 18 -5.47 7.59 7.62
CA LEU A 18 -5.95 6.80 6.48
C LEU A 18 -7.15 5.93 6.89
N VAL A 19 -7.06 5.18 7.99
CA VAL A 19 -8.17 4.35 8.50
C VAL A 19 -9.39 5.19 8.88
N LEU A 20 -9.19 6.29 9.61
CA LEU A 20 -10.28 7.14 10.08
C LEU A 20 -11.00 7.83 8.91
N LEU A 21 -10.24 8.29 7.90
CA LEU A 21 -10.78 8.85 6.67
C LEU A 21 -11.50 7.79 5.83
N THR A 22 -11.03 6.54 5.80
CA THR A 22 -11.78 5.45 5.16
C THR A 22 -13.16 5.30 5.79
N VAL A 23 -13.23 5.25 7.12
CA VAL A 23 -14.51 5.11 7.84
C VAL A 23 -15.41 6.31 7.57
N ALA A 24 -14.86 7.53 7.62
CA ALA A 24 -15.60 8.75 7.36
C ALA A 24 -16.10 8.88 5.92
N THR A 25 -15.37 8.34 4.94
CA THR A 25 -15.71 8.42 3.51
C THR A 25 -16.37 7.15 2.95
N GLY A 26 -16.67 6.17 3.81
CA GLY A 26 -17.28 4.91 3.39
C GLY A 26 -16.42 4.07 2.44
N GLY A 27 -15.09 4.16 2.51
CA GLY A 27 -14.20 3.35 1.66
C GLY A 27 -13.64 4.03 0.41
N ILE A 28 -14.01 5.28 0.13
CA ILE A 28 -13.54 6.00 -1.08
C ILE A 28 -12.10 6.51 -0.90
N TYR A 29 -11.75 6.96 0.30
CA TYR A 29 -10.44 7.56 0.55
C TYR A 29 -9.22 6.65 0.23
N PRO A 30 -9.24 5.33 0.51
CA PRO A 30 -8.19 4.41 0.06
C PRO A 30 -7.89 4.45 -1.44
N ILE A 31 -8.91 4.66 -2.29
CA ILE A 31 -8.73 4.72 -3.75
C ILE A 31 -7.96 5.99 -4.11
N LEU A 32 -8.36 7.13 -3.54
CA LEU A 32 -7.70 8.42 -3.76
C LEU A 32 -6.25 8.40 -3.24
N TRP A 33 -6.07 7.83 -2.05
CA TRP A 33 -4.74 7.64 -1.47
C TRP A 33 -3.88 6.75 -2.35
N MET A 34 -4.42 5.62 -2.82
CA MET A 34 -3.73 4.72 -3.73
C MET A 34 -3.34 5.44 -5.03
N TYR A 35 -4.23 6.24 -5.63
CA TYR A 35 -3.93 7.00 -6.85
C TYR A 35 -2.76 7.96 -6.68
N LYS A 36 -2.82 8.81 -5.63
CA LYS A 36 -1.79 9.82 -5.36
C LYS A 36 -0.46 9.17 -5.00
N ASN A 37 -0.48 8.18 -4.11
CA ASN A 37 0.74 7.56 -3.58
C ASN A 37 1.35 6.53 -4.52
N CYS A 38 0.58 5.93 -5.44
CA CYS A 38 1.15 5.07 -6.48
C CYS A 38 2.11 5.88 -7.36
N SER A 39 1.72 7.06 -7.84
CA SER A 39 2.61 7.91 -8.64
C SER A 39 3.88 8.33 -7.87
N ILE A 40 3.74 8.68 -6.58
CA ILE A 40 4.87 9.00 -5.71
C ILE A 40 5.81 7.79 -5.57
N LEU A 41 5.26 6.62 -5.24
CA LEU A 41 6.03 5.39 -5.09
C LEU A 41 6.75 5.03 -6.39
N GLU A 42 6.11 5.15 -7.55
CA GLU A 42 6.75 4.89 -8.84
C GLU A 42 7.90 5.87 -9.12
N SER A 43 7.73 7.15 -8.76
CA SER A 43 8.78 8.16 -8.95
C SER A 43 10.01 7.91 -8.06
N VAL A 44 9.79 7.49 -6.81
CA VAL A 44 10.87 7.27 -5.83
C VAL A 44 11.53 5.91 -6.02
N THR A 45 10.74 4.86 -6.24
CA THR A 45 11.25 3.48 -6.43
C THR A 45 11.73 3.22 -7.86
N LYS A 46 11.44 4.13 -8.81
CA LYS A 46 11.71 3.99 -10.26
C LYS A 46 11.13 2.72 -10.88
N LYS A 47 10.11 2.12 -10.24
CA LYS A 47 9.47 0.89 -10.67
C LYS A 47 7.98 1.14 -10.91
N LYS A 48 7.46 0.63 -12.02
CA LYS A 48 6.02 0.71 -12.32
C LYS A 48 5.25 -0.26 -11.43
N ILE A 49 4.43 0.29 -10.52
CA ILE A 49 3.60 -0.44 -9.56
C ILE A 49 2.22 -0.65 -10.17
N SER A 50 1.60 0.38 -10.73
CA SER A 50 0.25 0.30 -11.27
C SER A 50 -0.03 1.40 -12.28
N ASP A 51 -0.68 1.03 -13.38
CA ASP A 51 -1.11 1.99 -14.38
C ASP A 51 -2.37 2.75 -13.91
N SER A 52 -2.59 3.95 -14.45
CA SER A 52 -3.82 4.73 -14.21
C SER A 52 -5.07 3.92 -14.58
N VAL A 53 -4.99 3.10 -15.63
CA VAL A 53 -6.07 2.19 -16.05
C VAL A 53 -6.46 1.20 -14.95
N PHE A 54 -5.48 0.66 -14.21
CA PHE A 54 -5.76 -0.27 -13.12
C PHE A 54 -6.53 0.41 -12.00
N ILE A 55 -6.15 1.64 -11.65
CA ILE A 55 -6.81 2.40 -10.58
C ILE A 55 -8.24 2.80 -10.99
N ILE A 56 -8.45 3.12 -12.27
CA ILE A 56 -9.79 3.35 -12.82
C ILE A 56 -10.64 2.08 -12.67
N TRP A 57 -10.12 0.90 -12.97
CA TRP A 57 -10.86 -0.35 -12.77
C TRP A 57 -11.21 -0.62 -11.31
N VAL A 58 -10.32 -0.31 -10.36
CA VAL A 58 -10.65 -0.37 -8.93
C VAL A 58 -11.83 0.56 -8.60
N ALA A 59 -11.79 1.80 -9.10
CA ALA A 59 -12.87 2.76 -8.88
C ALA A 59 -14.19 2.32 -9.52
N VAL A 60 -14.15 1.75 -10.72
CA VAL A 60 -15.34 1.20 -11.41
C VAL A 60 -15.92 0.02 -10.64
N CYS A 61 -15.08 -0.92 -10.17
CA CYS A 61 -15.56 -2.07 -9.41
C CYS A 61 -16.22 -1.65 -8.08
N VAL A 62 -15.61 -0.70 -7.35
CA VAL A 62 -16.20 -0.18 -6.11
C VAL A 62 -17.46 0.64 -6.38
N GLY A 63 -17.45 1.49 -7.40
CA GLY A 63 -18.57 2.34 -7.76
C GLY A 63 -19.79 1.56 -8.25
N LEU A 64 -19.60 0.64 -9.21
CA LEU A 64 -20.69 -0.21 -9.69
C LEU A 64 -21.13 -1.24 -8.64
N GLY A 65 -20.20 -1.82 -7.89
CA GLY A 65 -20.54 -2.75 -6.81
C GLY A 65 -21.42 -2.11 -5.75
N SER A 66 -21.14 -0.86 -5.37
CA SER A 66 -21.97 -0.12 -4.41
C SER A 66 -23.28 0.41 -5.00
N ALA A 67 -23.28 0.88 -6.25
CA ALA A 67 -24.48 1.42 -6.90
C ALA A 67 -25.52 0.34 -7.26
N LEU A 68 -25.07 -0.87 -7.59
CA LEU A 68 -25.94 -1.99 -7.94
C LEU A 68 -26.44 -2.78 -6.71
N ALA A 69 -25.76 -2.62 -5.56
CA ALA A 69 -26.17 -3.23 -4.31
C ALA A 69 -27.45 -2.60 -3.76
N GLY A 70 -28.37 -3.42 -3.24
CA GLY A 70 -29.60 -2.96 -2.60
C GLY A 70 -30.69 -2.51 -3.59
N THR A 71 -30.56 -2.88 -4.87
CA THR A 71 -31.60 -2.66 -5.89
C THR A 71 -32.79 -3.61 -5.76
N GLY A 72 -32.64 -4.72 -5.01
CA GLY A 72 -33.68 -5.72 -4.80
C GLY A 72 -33.90 -6.69 -5.97
N ASP A 73 -33.13 -6.55 -7.04
CA ASP A 73 -33.10 -7.47 -8.17
C ASP A 73 -31.99 -8.51 -7.96
N GLU A 74 -32.35 -9.80 -7.96
CA GLU A 74 -31.43 -10.91 -7.68
C GLU A 74 -30.23 -10.94 -8.64
N VAL A 75 -30.43 -10.61 -9.92
CA VAL A 75 -29.36 -10.62 -10.93
C VAL A 75 -28.41 -9.45 -10.70
N LEU A 76 -28.94 -8.25 -10.43
CA LEU A 76 -28.12 -7.07 -10.13
C LEU A 76 -27.34 -7.24 -8.82
N GLU A 77 -27.93 -7.85 -7.80
CA GLU A 77 -27.25 -8.15 -6.54
C GLU A 77 -26.11 -9.17 -6.73
N ALA A 78 -26.32 -10.21 -7.54
CA ALA A 78 -25.27 -11.16 -7.90
C ALA A 78 -24.11 -10.46 -8.63
N ILE A 79 -24.41 -9.56 -9.58
CA ILE A 79 -23.42 -8.75 -10.30
C ILE A 79 -22.67 -7.80 -9.33
N ALA A 80 -23.39 -7.14 -8.42
CA ALA A 80 -22.79 -6.28 -7.39
C ALA A 80 -21.81 -7.06 -6.50
N GLY A 81 -22.17 -8.29 -6.13
CA GLY A 81 -21.30 -9.21 -5.40
C GLY A 81 -20.00 -9.52 -6.15
N LEU A 82 -20.09 -9.81 -7.46
CA LEU A 82 -18.91 -10.05 -8.30
C LEU A 82 -17.99 -8.83 -8.38
N PHE A 83 -18.55 -7.63 -8.56
CA PHE A 83 -17.76 -6.39 -8.55
C PHE A 83 -17.10 -6.13 -7.20
N THR A 84 -17.79 -6.42 -6.11
CA THR A 84 -17.23 -6.29 -4.75
C THR A 84 -16.04 -7.23 -4.54
N ILE A 85 -16.19 -8.52 -4.89
CA ILE A 85 -15.10 -9.50 -4.81
C ILE A 85 -13.94 -9.08 -5.73
N GLY A 86 -14.24 -8.65 -6.96
CA GLY A 86 -13.25 -8.16 -7.91
C GLY A 86 -12.46 -6.98 -7.35
N SER A 87 -13.12 -6.01 -6.71
CA SER A 87 -12.45 -4.86 -6.09
C SER A 87 -11.45 -5.29 -5.01
N TRP A 88 -11.83 -6.26 -4.16
CA TRP A 88 -10.96 -6.82 -3.13
C TRP A 88 -9.71 -7.47 -3.73
N VAL A 89 -9.89 -8.27 -4.78
CA VAL A 89 -8.76 -8.90 -5.50
C VAL A 89 -7.82 -7.84 -6.05
N LEU A 90 -8.35 -6.78 -6.67
CA LEU A 90 -7.51 -5.70 -7.20
C LEU A 90 -6.74 -4.97 -6.09
N TYR A 91 -7.34 -4.71 -4.93
CA TYR A 91 -6.63 -4.12 -3.79
C TYR A 91 -5.49 -5.01 -3.30
N ILE A 92 -5.71 -6.32 -3.22
CA ILE A 92 -4.68 -7.28 -2.83
C ILE A 92 -3.55 -7.28 -3.87
N VAL A 93 -3.88 -7.37 -5.17
CA VAL A 93 -2.88 -7.35 -6.26
C VAL A 93 -2.04 -6.08 -6.19
N TRP A 94 -2.66 -4.91 -6.00
CA TRP A 94 -1.94 -3.66 -5.85
C TRP A 94 -1.01 -3.67 -4.64
N ALA A 95 -1.49 -4.14 -3.48
CA ALA A 95 -0.69 -4.20 -2.27
C ALA A 95 0.55 -5.10 -2.43
N PHE A 96 0.42 -6.25 -3.08
CA PHE A 96 1.57 -7.12 -3.36
C PHE A 96 2.57 -6.49 -4.34
N ARG A 97 2.10 -5.75 -5.34
CA ARG A 97 2.99 -5.02 -6.26
C ARG A 97 3.75 -3.90 -5.53
N ALA A 98 3.05 -3.13 -4.70
CA ALA A 98 3.65 -2.08 -3.88
C ALA A 98 4.66 -2.64 -2.87
N LYS A 99 4.33 -3.76 -2.23
CA LYS A 99 5.26 -4.51 -1.36
C LYS A 99 6.56 -4.81 -2.09
N THR A 100 6.51 -5.44 -3.27
CA THR A 100 7.72 -5.81 -4.01
C THR A 100 8.55 -4.57 -4.40
N ALA A 101 7.90 -3.49 -4.82
CA ALA A 101 8.60 -2.24 -5.13
C ALA A 101 9.29 -1.62 -3.92
N LEU A 102 8.65 -1.65 -2.75
CA LEU A 102 9.22 -1.17 -1.49
C LEU A 102 10.41 -2.00 -1.02
N GLN A 103 10.31 -3.33 -1.09
CA GLN A 103 11.41 -4.23 -0.71
C GLN A 103 12.63 -4.04 -1.60
N GLU A 104 12.43 -3.92 -2.92
CA GLU A 104 13.52 -3.64 -3.87
C GLU A 104 14.14 -2.26 -3.65
N TYR A 105 13.34 -1.23 -3.40
CA TYR A 105 13.85 0.11 -3.08
C TYR A 105 14.70 0.10 -1.82
N ALA A 106 14.21 -0.51 -0.74
CA ALA A 106 14.95 -0.61 0.52
C ALA A 106 16.28 -1.37 0.36
N LEU A 107 16.27 -2.45 -0.43
CA LEU A 107 17.45 -3.28 -0.65
C LEU A 107 18.47 -2.61 -1.58
N ASN A 108 18.03 -2.04 -2.70
CA ASN A 108 18.94 -1.52 -3.73
C ASN A 108 19.48 -0.13 -3.38
N GLU A 109 18.64 0.77 -2.86
CA GLU A 109 19.05 2.15 -2.58
C GLU A 109 19.64 2.30 -1.17
N HIS A 110 19.11 1.55 -0.19
CA HIS A 110 19.50 1.70 1.22
C HIS A 110 20.20 0.48 1.82
N LYS A 111 20.35 -0.63 1.07
CA LYS A 111 20.96 -1.90 1.53
C LYS A 111 20.31 -2.48 2.79
N ILE A 112 19.01 -2.25 2.96
CA ILE A 112 18.20 -2.71 4.09
C ILE A 112 17.35 -3.88 3.62
N ASP A 113 17.36 -4.98 4.37
CA ASP A 113 16.46 -6.11 4.13
C ASP A 113 15.11 -5.83 4.79
N LEU A 114 14.23 -5.13 4.05
CA LEU A 114 12.86 -4.88 4.50
C LEU A 114 12.02 -6.16 4.35
N ARG A 115 11.92 -6.95 5.42
CA ARG A 115 11.06 -8.16 5.44
C ARG A 115 9.60 -7.81 5.69
N MET A 116 8.84 -7.58 4.63
CA MET A 116 7.38 -7.37 4.70
C MET A 116 6.62 -8.69 4.74
N ASN A 117 5.71 -8.86 5.70
CA ASN A 117 4.92 -10.09 5.84
C ASN A 117 3.78 -10.15 4.81
N ALA A 118 3.71 -11.26 4.05
CA ALA A 118 2.66 -11.49 3.06
C ALA A 118 1.27 -11.59 3.69
N PHE A 119 1.16 -12.17 4.88
CA PHE A 119 -0.12 -12.30 5.59
C PHE A 119 -0.73 -10.93 5.92
N TYR A 120 0.07 -10.01 6.47
CA TYR A 120 -0.39 -8.64 6.74
C TYR A 120 -0.66 -7.85 5.46
N THR A 121 0.08 -8.12 4.38
CA THR A 121 -0.20 -7.50 3.06
C THR A 121 -1.55 -7.94 2.51
N PHE A 122 -1.93 -9.20 2.72
CA PHE A 122 -3.23 -9.71 2.30
C PHE A 122 -4.37 -9.16 3.18
N LEU A 123 -4.20 -9.18 4.50
CA LEU A 123 -5.27 -8.79 5.44
C LEU A 123 -5.53 -7.28 5.47
N PHE A 124 -4.46 -6.47 5.45
CA PHE A 124 -4.54 -5.02 5.61
C PHE A 124 -4.22 -4.25 4.32
N THR A 125 -3.89 -4.93 3.23
CA THR A 125 -3.72 -4.38 1.86
C THR A 125 -3.03 -3.01 1.85
N VAL A 126 -3.75 -1.95 1.46
CA VAL A 126 -3.26 -0.57 1.31
C VAL A 126 -2.76 0.00 2.64
N TYR A 127 -3.40 -0.34 3.76
CA TYR A 127 -3.01 0.16 5.09
C TYR A 127 -1.65 -0.39 5.53
N TYR A 128 -1.36 -1.65 5.22
CA TYR A 128 -0.06 -2.24 5.56
C TYR A 128 1.07 -1.60 4.76
N ILE A 129 0.84 -1.31 3.48
CA ILE A 129 1.80 -0.60 2.64
C ILE A 129 2.09 0.79 3.22
N ASN A 130 1.04 1.56 3.56
CA ASN A 130 1.22 2.87 4.18
C ASN A 130 1.95 2.79 5.54
N TYR A 131 1.63 1.78 6.36
CA TYR A 131 2.34 1.53 7.61
C TYR A 131 3.84 1.24 7.38
N CYS A 132 4.17 0.36 6.44
CA CYS A 132 5.55 0.03 6.13
C CYS A 132 6.33 1.24 5.61
N ILE A 133 5.70 2.10 4.80
CA ILE A 133 6.33 3.36 4.37
C ILE A 133 6.66 4.26 5.57
N ASN A 134 5.74 4.37 6.53
CA ASN A 134 5.94 5.19 7.72
C ASN A 134 6.99 4.63 8.69
N ASP A 135 7.17 3.30 8.71
CA ASP A 135 8.12 2.56 9.57
C ASP A 135 9.52 2.40 8.93
N LEU A 136 9.68 2.64 7.62
CA LEU A 136 10.95 2.53 6.89
C LEU A 136 12.16 3.19 7.61
N PRO A 137 12.07 4.44 8.11
CA PRO A 137 13.21 5.06 8.80
C PRO A 137 13.55 4.39 10.13
N GLU A 138 12.55 3.88 10.85
CA GLU A 138 12.78 3.14 12.10
C GLU A 138 13.38 1.75 11.83
N ALA A 139 12.94 1.09 10.76
CA ALA A 139 13.51 -0.18 10.32
C ALA A 139 15.02 -0.04 10.03
N LYS A 140 15.43 1.04 9.35
CA LYS A 140 16.85 1.37 9.15
C LYS A 140 17.59 1.56 10.46
N ARG A 141 17.06 2.39 11.35
CA ARG A 141 17.69 2.68 12.65
C ARG A 141 17.93 1.40 13.45
N LYS A 142 16.95 0.47 13.46
CA LYS A 142 17.10 -0.82 14.14
C LYS A 142 18.20 -1.66 13.51
N GLN A 143 18.28 -1.72 12.18
CA GLN A 143 19.32 -2.47 11.48
C GLN A 143 20.72 -1.85 11.65
N ASP A 144 20.83 -0.52 11.64
CA ASP A 144 22.08 0.21 11.92
C ASP A 144 22.59 -0.06 13.35
N VAL A 145 21.70 -0.08 14.35
CA VAL A 145 22.06 -0.43 15.74
C VAL A 145 22.53 -1.88 15.86
N LEU A 146 21.85 -2.83 15.21
CA LEU A 146 22.20 -4.25 15.26
C LEU A 146 23.52 -4.56 14.52
N SER A 147 23.75 -3.92 13.37
CA SER A 147 25.01 -4.04 12.61
C SER A 147 26.18 -3.32 13.31
N GLY A 148 25.92 -2.20 14.00
CA GLY A 148 26.90 -1.54 14.86
C GLY A 148 27.27 -2.35 16.11
N HIS A 149 26.33 -3.12 16.68
CA HIS A 149 26.62 -4.06 17.76
C HIS A 149 27.40 -5.29 17.28
N ALA A 150 27.11 -5.81 16.08
CA ALA A 150 27.83 -6.94 15.52
C ALA A 150 29.34 -6.66 15.34
N SER A 151 29.70 -5.41 15.04
CA SER A 151 31.10 -4.98 14.89
C SER A 151 31.84 -4.73 16.21
N THR A 152 31.13 -4.54 17.33
CA THR A 152 31.72 -4.32 18.67
C THR A 152 31.84 -5.59 19.51
N VAL A 153 31.14 -6.67 19.15
CA VAL A 153 31.23 -7.96 19.87
C VAL A 153 32.31 -8.88 19.30
N GLU A 154 32.81 -8.59 18.09
CA GLU A 154 33.94 -9.32 17.45
C GLU A 154 35.31 -8.65 17.68
N SER A 155 35.42 -7.61 18.53
CA SER A 155 36.69 -6.97 18.92
C SER A 155 37.09 -7.31 20.35
#